data_AF-G0NEE5-F1
#
_entry.id   AF-G0NEE5-F1
#
_cell.length_a   1.000
_cell.length_b   1.000
_cell.length_c   1.000
_cell.angle_alpha   90.00
_cell.angle_beta   90.00
_cell.angle_gamma   90.00
#
_symmetry.space_group_name_H-M   'P 1'
#
loop_
_entity.id
_entity.type
_entity.pdbx_description
1 polymer ?
#
loop_
_entity_poly.entity_id
_entity_poly.type
_entity_poly.pdbx_seq_one_letter_code
_entity_poly.pdbx_strand_id
1 'polypeptide(L)'
;MGKFKWCLLNLQLWTYITDFTLASLTSPKPFFPIIGGRPLGILASLGVPIPVQLYFGFGCFGSMVASVTLLFLYRHQVTVNMDNFFKFSKPVQLAIVSINYFIYSNLTVPALLTLPEDQLTVKIEMLRTERCPPKDLLHQNSFVGQSSTALLPYFCFLIVFVGTECGLMAVHCSWVLFFSTLTRKLSRRTRRMQVKFLFALLAQVNNAEV
;
A
#
# COMPACT_ATOMS: atom_id res chain seq x y z
N MET A 1 26.09 -4.19 2.15
CA MET A 1 25.08 -5.23 1.85
C MET A 1 24.17 -5.58 3.03
N GLY A 2 24.60 -5.51 4.30
CA GLY A 2 23.77 -5.90 5.45
C GLY A 2 22.44 -5.15 5.58
N LYS A 3 22.44 -3.81 5.53
CA LYS A 3 21.23 -2.99 5.70
C LYS A 3 20.17 -3.19 4.59
N PHE A 4 20.60 -3.50 3.36
CA PHE A 4 19.68 -3.76 2.25
C PHE A 4 18.88 -5.06 2.44
N LYS A 5 19.51 -6.11 2.99
CA LYS A 5 18.84 -7.39 3.27
C LYS A 5 17.68 -7.21 4.25
N TRP A 6 17.87 -6.36 5.27
CA TRP A 6 16.82 -6.04 6.24
C TRP A 6 15.64 -5.29 5.63
N CYS A 7 15.89 -4.32 4.72
CA CYS A 7 14.80 -3.65 4.00
C CYS A 7 14.01 -4.63 3.12
N LEU A 8 14.71 -5.56 2.45
CA LEU A 8 14.07 -6.58 1.61
C LEU A 8 13.27 -7.58 2.46
N LEU A 9 13.82 -8.03 3.58
CA LEU A 9 13.12 -8.92 4.52
C LEU A 9 11.87 -8.25 5.07
N ASN A 10 11.96 -6.97 5.45
CA ASN A 10 10.82 -6.20 5.91
C ASN A 10 9.71 -6.12 4.86
N LEU A 11 10.05 -5.86 3.59
CA LEU A 11 9.07 -5.89 2.50
C LEU A 11 8.42 -7.27 2.36
N GLN A 12 9.22 -8.34 2.27
CA GLN A 12 8.73 -9.70 2.13
C GLN A 12 7.83 -10.12 3.29
N LEU A 13 8.17 -9.73 4.51
CA LEU A 13 7.38 -9.99 5.70
C LEU A 13 6.01 -9.31 5.60
N TRP A 14 5.96 -8.02 5.25
CA TRP A 14 4.70 -7.30 5.12
C TRP A 14 3.85 -7.76 3.94
N THR A 15 4.47 -8.16 2.83
CA THR A 15 3.77 -8.82 1.71
C THR A 15 3.14 -10.13 2.18
N TYR A 16 3.91 -11.00 2.83
CA TYR A 16 3.38 -12.26 3.36
C TYR A 16 2.21 -12.04 4.35
N ILE A 17 2.36 -11.10 5.29
CA ILE A 17 1.30 -10.78 6.25
C ILE A 17 0.05 -10.28 5.54
N THR A 18 0.21 -9.42 4.52
CA THR A 18 -0.91 -8.87 3.75
C THR A 18 -1.62 -9.96 2.96
N ASP A 19 -0.88 -10.81 2.25
CA ASP A 19 -1.42 -11.91 1.44
C ASP A 19 -2.15 -12.92 2.33
N PHE A 20 -1.54 -13.30 3.46
CA PHE A 20 -2.16 -14.20 4.43
C PHE A 20 -3.45 -13.59 5.01
N THR A 21 -3.42 -12.29 5.31
CA THR A 21 -4.59 -11.57 5.83
C THR A 21 -5.73 -11.52 4.82
N LEU A 22 -5.42 -11.27 3.54
CA LEU A 22 -6.42 -11.20 2.48
C LEU A 22 -6.98 -12.58 2.12
N ALA A 23 -6.11 -13.58 1.97
CA ALA A 23 -6.50 -14.91 1.51
C ALA A 23 -7.20 -15.74 2.61
N SER A 24 -6.67 -15.71 3.83
CA SER A 24 -7.11 -16.61 4.92
C SER A 24 -7.90 -15.90 6.00
N LEU A 25 -7.42 -14.77 6.52
CA LEU A 25 -8.03 -14.14 7.69
C LEU A 25 -9.34 -13.42 7.37
N THR A 26 -9.35 -12.58 6.33
CA THR A 26 -10.52 -11.77 5.96
C THR A 26 -11.31 -12.40 4.81
N SER A 27 -10.62 -12.90 3.78
CA SER A 27 -11.22 -13.48 2.56
C SER A 27 -12.44 -12.68 2.09
N PRO A 28 -12.26 -11.40 1.73
CA PRO A 28 -13.37 -10.50 1.47
C PRO A 28 -14.03 -10.85 0.13
N LYS A 29 -15.35 -10.96 0.15
CA LYS A 29 -16.20 -11.04 -1.04
C LYS A 29 -16.76 -9.64 -1.33
N PRO A 30 -16.16 -8.85 -2.25
CA PRO A 30 -16.64 -7.52 -2.58
C PRO A 30 -17.98 -7.58 -3.33
N PHE A 31 -18.79 -6.55 -3.17
CA PHE A 31 -20.10 -6.42 -3.80
C PHE A 31 -20.08 -5.37 -4.90
N PHE A 32 -19.64 -5.70 -6.11
CA PHE A 32 -19.67 -4.70 -7.19
C PHE A 32 -21.12 -4.38 -7.62
N PRO A 33 -21.52 -3.10 -7.81
CA PRO A 33 -20.73 -1.86 -7.73
C PRO A 33 -20.71 -1.18 -6.34
N ILE A 34 -21.39 -1.75 -5.35
CA ILE A 34 -21.49 -1.24 -3.97
C ILE A 34 -20.10 -1.23 -3.30
N ILE A 35 -19.73 -0.13 -2.64
CA ILE A 35 -18.52 -0.08 -1.82
C ILE A 35 -18.82 -0.81 -0.50
N GLY A 36 -18.68 -2.13 -0.54
CA GLY A 36 -19.01 -3.02 0.55
C GLY A 36 -18.73 -4.47 0.20
N GLY A 37 -19.02 -5.36 1.13
CA GLY A 37 -18.79 -6.78 0.94
C GLY A 37 -19.02 -7.59 2.20
N ARG A 38 -18.61 -8.85 2.14
CA ARG A 38 -18.69 -9.77 3.26
C ARG A 38 -17.35 -10.48 3.45
N PRO A 39 -16.73 -10.44 4.64
CA PRO A 39 -15.59 -11.32 4.94
C PRO A 39 -16.07 -12.76 5.12
N LEU A 40 -15.35 -13.70 4.53
CA LEU A 40 -15.59 -15.14 4.62
C LEU A 40 -14.44 -15.89 5.33
N GLY A 41 -13.39 -15.17 5.75
CA GLY A 41 -12.21 -15.76 6.34
C GLY A 41 -12.35 -16.14 7.82
N ILE A 42 -11.22 -16.56 8.39
CA ILE A 42 -11.12 -17.04 9.78
C ILE A 42 -11.64 -15.98 10.79
N LEU A 43 -11.34 -14.70 10.58
CA LEU A 43 -11.79 -13.65 11.51
C LEU A 43 -13.32 -13.49 11.54
N ALA A 44 -13.99 -13.71 10.41
CA ALA A 44 -15.44 -13.71 10.35
C ALA A 44 -16.03 -14.92 11.09
N SER A 45 -15.39 -16.10 11.00
CA SER A 45 -15.81 -17.30 11.74
C SER A 45 -15.64 -17.16 13.26
N LEU A 46 -14.67 -16.36 13.70
CA LEU A 46 -14.43 -16.04 15.10
C LEU A 46 -15.31 -14.89 15.62
N GLY A 47 -16.19 -14.32 14.78
CA GLY A 47 -17.09 -13.23 15.17
C GLY A 47 -16.41 -11.87 15.35
N VAL A 48 -15.21 -11.66 14.80
CA VAL A 48 -14.52 -10.36 14.88
C VAL A 48 -15.32 -9.30 14.12
N PRO A 49 -15.56 -8.11 14.70
CA PRO A 49 -16.31 -7.04 14.03
C PRO A 49 -15.68 -6.64 12.69
N ILE A 50 -16.52 -6.43 11.67
CA ILE A 50 -16.07 -6.12 10.30
C ILE A 50 -15.23 -4.83 10.24
N PRO A 51 -15.56 -3.72 10.95
CA PRO A 51 -14.70 -2.53 10.97
C PRO A 51 -13.28 -2.80 11.47
N VAL A 52 -13.12 -3.71 12.44
CA VAL A 52 -11.80 -4.12 12.97
C VAL A 52 -11.04 -4.93 11.92
N GLN A 53 -11.72 -5.84 11.21
CA GLN A 53 -11.12 -6.58 10.11
C GLN A 53 -10.66 -5.67 8.97
N LEU A 54 -11.46 -4.64 8.63
CA LEU A 54 -11.11 -3.64 7.63
C LEU A 54 -9.89 -2.81 8.05
N TYR A 55 -9.86 -2.32 9.31
CA TYR A 55 -8.71 -1.61 9.83
C TYR A 55 -7.44 -2.46 9.76
N PHE A 56 -7.51 -3.71 10.23
CA PHE A 56 -6.37 -4.62 10.23
C PHE A 56 -5.89 -4.97 8.81
N GLY A 57 -6.80 -5.34 7.91
CA GLY A 57 -6.47 -5.73 6.54
C GLY A 57 -5.83 -4.60 5.75
N PHE A 58 -6.45 -3.42 5.73
CA PHE A 58 -5.89 -2.27 5.04
C PHE A 58 -4.67 -1.68 5.75
N GLY A 59 -4.57 -1.80 7.09
CA GLY A 59 -3.38 -1.42 7.83
C GLY A 59 -2.16 -2.26 7.46
N CYS A 60 -2.34 -3.57 7.27
CA CYS A 60 -1.30 -4.45 6.75
C CYS A 60 -0.88 -4.04 5.32
N PHE A 61 -1.86 -3.80 4.44
CA PHE A 61 -1.60 -3.32 3.08
C PHE A 61 -0.84 -1.99 3.08
N GLY A 62 -1.25 -1.03 3.90
CA GLY A 62 -0.56 0.25 4.06
C GLY A 62 0.88 0.09 4.57
N SER A 63 1.11 -0.85 5.48
CA SER A 63 2.45 -1.18 5.99
C SER A 63 3.33 -1.85 4.92
N MET A 64 2.73 -2.65 4.02
CA MET A 64 3.41 -3.17 2.83
C MET A 64 3.83 -2.02 1.90
N VAL A 65 2.93 -1.08 1.61
CA VAL A 65 3.24 0.11 0.79
C VAL A 65 4.36 0.93 1.44
N ALA A 66 4.31 1.17 2.76
CA ALA A 66 5.38 1.85 3.49
C ALA A 66 6.74 1.13 3.36
N SER A 67 6.72 -0.20 3.35
CA SER A 67 7.91 -1.03 3.15
C SER A 67 8.51 -0.87 1.75
N VAL A 68 7.66 -0.72 0.73
CA VAL A 68 8.08 -0.40 -0.64
C VAL A 68 8.72 0.99 -0.68
N THR A 69 8.08 2.01 -0.09
CA THR A 69 8.63 3.38 -0.06
C THR A 69 9.96 3.43 0.70
N LEU A 70 10.11 2.68 1.81
CA LEU A 70 11.39 2.51 2.51
C LEU A 70 12.48 1.95 1.59
N LEU A 71 12.15 0.98 0.73
CA LEU A 71 13.10 0.40 -0.23
C LEU A 71 13.59 1.45 -1.23
N PHE A 72 12.66 2.23 -1.80
CA PHE A 72 12.99 3.34 -2.70
C PHE A 72 13.84 4.40 -2.01
N LEU A 73 13.45 4.81 -0.80
CA LEU A 73 14.22 5.77 -0.01
C LEU A 73 15.63 5.25 0.29
N TYR A 74 15.77 3.99 0.71
CA TYR A 74 17.07 3.39 0.95
C TYR A 74 17.96 3.41 -0.31
N ARG A 75 17.40 3.00 -1.45
CA ARG A 75 18.11 2.97 -2.74
C ARG A 75 18.53 4.36 -3.18
N HIS A 76 17.62 5.32 -3.09
CA HIS A 76 17.88 6.72 -3.38
C HIS A 76 19.01 7.27 -2.50
N GLN A 77 18.91 7.10 -1.17
CA GLN A 77 19.88 7.63 -0.21
C GLN A 77 21.26 6.96 -0.29
N VAL A 78 21.36 5.71 -0.77
CA VAL A 78 22.67 5.06 -1.03
C VAL A 78 23.32 5.58 -2.32
N THR A 79 22.51 5.97 -3.30
CA THR A 79 22.98 6.36 -4.64
C THR A 79 23.34 7.84 -4.72
N VAL A 80 22.62 8.69 -3.99
CA VAL A 80 22.84 10.13 -3.98
C VAL A 80 24.16 10.50 -3.28
N ASN A 81 24.90 11.43 -3.89
CA ASN A 81 26.17 11.96 -3.39
C ASN A 81 26.01 12.68 -2.05
N MET A 82 27.11 12.79 -1.29
CA MET A 82 27.07 13.41 0.04
C MET A 82 26.74 14.91 -0.01
N ASP A 83 27.18 15.61 -1.06
CA ASP A 83 27.03 17.07 -1.20
C ASP A 83 25.72 17.48 -1.89
N ASN A 84 24.84 16.52 -2.20
CA ASN A 84 23.58 16.81 -2.86
C ASN A 84 22.51 17.17 -1.83
N PHE A 85 21.70 18.19 -2.12
CA PHE A 85 20.57 18.62 -1.30
C PHE A 85 19.59 17.49 -0.94
N PHE A 86 19.42 16.50 -1.83
CA PHE A 86 18.55 15.34 -1.60
C PHE A 86 19.18 14.23 -0.74
N LYS A 87 20.36 14.48 -0.15
CA LYS A 87 20.99 13.60 0.82
C LYS A 87 20.43 13.89 2.21
N PHE A 88 19.64 12.97 2.73
CA PHE A 88 19.03 13.11 4.05
C PHE A 88 19.93 12.53 5.14
N SER A 89 19.96 13.19 6.29
CA SER A 89 20.59 12.66 7.50
C SER A 89 19.81 11.45 8.02
N LYS A 90 20.45 10.62 8.85
CA LYS A 90 19.80 9.44 9.43
C LYS A 90 18.52 9.72 10.25
N PRO A 91 18.47 10.74 11.12
CA PRO A 91 17.23 11.06 11.84
C PRO A 91 16.11 11.49 10.88
N VAL A 92 16.42 12.24 9.82
CA VAL A 92 15.44 12.64 8.81
C VAL A 92 14.90 11.43 8.04
N GLN A 93 15.77 10.49 7.63
CA GLN A 93 15.35 9.24 7.00
C GLN A 93 14.40 8.44 7.91
N LEU A 94 14.72 8.35 9.20
CA LEU A 94 13.87 7.66 10.17
C LEU A 94 12.51 8.36 10.32
N ALA A 95 12.49 9.69 10.42
CA ALA A 95 11.26 10.46 10.50
C ALA A 95 10.36 10.24 9.27
N ILE A 96 10.92 10.32 8.05
CA ILE A 96 10.18 10.07 6.81
C ILE A 96 9.56 8.66 6.82
N VAL A 97 10.35 7.65 7.18
CA VAL A 97 9.87 6.27 7.23
C VAL A 97 8.76 6.11 8.27
N SER A 98 8.94 6.63 9.48
CA SER A 98 7.93 6.54 10.54
C SER A 98 6.62 7.24 10.15
N ILE A 99 6.71 8.42 9.53
CA ILE A 99 5.55 9.17 9.02
C ILE A 99 4.83 8.36 7.94
N ASN A 100 5.57 7.78 6.98
CA ASN A 100 4.98 6.98 5.91
C ASN A 100 4.30 5.73 6.45
N TYR A 101 4.92 5.03 7.41
CA TYR A 101 4.26 3.90 8.09
C TYR A 101 2.97 4.34 8.77
N PHE A 102 2.99 5.45 9.52
CA PHE A 102 1.82 5.94 10.22
C PHE A 102 0.68 6.36 9.28
N ILE A 103 0.98 7.14 8.24
CA ILE A 103 -0.01 7.61 7.26
C ILE A 103 -0.61 6.42 6.51
N TYR A 104 0.22 5.53 5.97
CA TYR A 104 -0.25 4.43 5.13
C TYR A 104 -0.98 3.37 5.95
N SER A 105 -0.51 3.01 7.15
CA SER A 105 -1.24 2.04 8.00
C SER A 105 -2.61 2.56 8.48
N ASN A 106 -2.81 3.88 8.51
CA ASN A 106 -4.06 4.50 8.98
C ASN A 106 -4.90 5.09 7.84
N LEU A 107 -4.62 4.73 6.58
CA LEU A 107 -5.33 5.26 5.42
C LEU A 107 -6.85 5.01 5.45
N THR A 108 -7.32 3.97 6.15
CA THR A 108 -8.74 3.64 6.23
C THR A 108 -9.49 4.35 7.34
N VAL A 109 -8.79 5.02 8.26
CA VAL A 109 -9.43 5.67 9.42
C VAL A 109 -10.53 6.65 9.00
N PRO A 110 -10.33 7.56 8.01
CA PRO A 110 -11.41 8.45 7.58
C PRO A 110 -12.66 7.71 7.05
N ALA A 111 -12.47 6.57 6.36
CA ALA A 111 -13.58 5.74 5.90
C ALA A 111 -14.28 5.01 7.05
N LEU A 112 -13.55 4.64 8.10
CA LEU A 112 -14.14 4.05 9.30
C LEU A 112 -14.91 5.07 10.14
N LEU A 113 -14.47 6.33 10.18
CA LEU A 113 -15.15 7.41 10.91
C LEU A 113 -16.44 7.90 10.21
N THR A 114 -16.58 7.63 8.92
CA THR A 114 -17.72 8.05 8.09
C THR A 114 -18.60 6.88 7.69
N LEU A 115 -18.52 5.76 8.42
CA LEU A 115 -19.37 4.59 8.20
C LEU A 115 -20.84 4.97 8.41
N PRO A 116 -21.77 4.40 7.61
CA PRO A 116 -23.19 4.57 7.87
C PRO A 116 -23.58 3.99 9.24
N GLU A 117 -24.17 4.81 10.11
CA GLU A 117 -24.63 4.40 11.44
C GLU A 117 -25.68 3.29 11.35
N ASP A 118 -26.64 3.43 10.43
CA ASP A 118 -27.68 2.43 10.19
C ASP A 118 -27.39 1.59 8.94
N GLN A 119 -26.69 0.48 9.15
CA GLN A 119 -26.36 -0.49 8.10
C GLN A 119 -27.59 -1.15 7.47
N LEU A 120 -28.70 -1.32 8.20
CA LEU A 120 -29.88 -2.00 7.67
C LEU A 120 -30.60 -1.12 6.67
N THR A 121 -30.82 0.16 7.02
CA THR A 121 -31.48 1.13 6.13
C THR A 121 -30.68 1.31 4.85
N VAL A 122 -29.36 1.44 4.93
CA VAL A 122 -28.50 1.54 3.74
C VAL A 122 -28.56 0.29 2.87
N LYS A 123 -28.54 -0.92 3.45
CA LYS A 123 -28.68 -2.17 2.68
C LYS A 123 -30.02 -2.24 1.96
N ILE A 124 -31.12 -1.83 2.60
CA ILE A 124 -32.47 -1.80 2.00
C ILE A 124 -32.54 -0.77 0.87
N GLU A 125 -31.94 0.41 1.05
CA GLU A 125 -31.86 1.43 0.01
C GLU A 125 -31.08 0.94 -1.21
N MET A 126 -29.90 0.32 -1.00
CA MET A 126 -29.09 -0.25 -2.06
C MET A 126 -29.84 -1.36 -2.83
N LEU A 127 -30.64 -2.19 -2.15
CA LEU A 127 -31.50 -3.19 -2.80
C LEU A 127 -32.55 -2.58 -3.74
N ARG A 128 -33.03 -1.38 -3.44
CA ARG A 128 -34.03 -0.67 -4.26
C ARG A 128 -33.40 0.08 -5.43
N THR A 129 -32.20 0.62 -5.23
CA THR A 129 -31.50 1.46 -6.21
C THR A 129 -30.73 0.64 -7.25
N GLU A 130 -30.11 -0.47 -6.84
CA GLU A 130 -29.28 -1.27 -7.74
C GLU A 130 -30.12 -2.19 -8.63
N ARG A 131 -29.82 -2.24 -9.93
CA ARG A 131 -30.55 -3.11 -10.89
C ARG A 131 -30.36 -4.60 -10.61
N CYS A 132 -29.20 -4.99 -10.07
CA CYS A 132 -28.83 -6.38 -9.83
C CYS A 132 -28.10 -6.50 -8.48
N PRO A 133 -28.82 -6.44 -7.36
CA PRO A 133 -28.17 -6.44 -6.06
C PRO A 133 -27.55 -7.80 -5.71
N PRO A 134 -26.43 -7.82 -4.96
CA PRO A 134 -25.84 -9.06 -4.47
C PRO A 134 -26.80 -9.82 -3.55
N LYS A 135 -26.94 -11.14 -3.76
CA LYS A 135 -27.81 -12.01 -2.93
C LYS A 135 -27.42 -11.99 -1.44
N ASP A 136 -26.13 -11.80 -1.16
CA ASP A 136 -25.58 -11.78 0.20
C ASP A 136 -25.71 -10.42 0.89
N LEU A 137 -26.36 -9.43 0.27
CA LEU A 137 -26.39 -8.05 0.78
C LEU A 137 -27.11 -7.94 2.14
N LEU A 138 -28.15 -8.73 2.39
CA LEU A 138 -28.87 -8.75 3.69
C LEU A 138 -28.27 -9.73 4.71
N HIS A 139 -27.19 -10.43 4.37
CA HIS A 139 -26.55 -11.36 5.29
C HIS A 139 -26.05 -10.62 6.54
N GLN A 140 -26.11 -11.24 7.72
CA GLN A 140 -25.67 -10.61 8.98
C GLN A 140 -24.22 -10.10 8.92
N ASN A 141 -23.33 -10.91 8.34
CA ASN A 141 -21.92 -10.58 8.13
C ASN A 141 -21.63 -9.75 6.85
N SER A 142 -22.63 -9.19 6.19
CA SER A 142 -22.39 -8.25 5.09
C SER A 142 -22.24 -6.83 5.64
N PHE A 143 -21.51 -5.99 4.92
CA PHE A 143 -21.22 -4.64 5.36
C PHE A 143 -21.16 -3.67 4.19
N VAL A 144 -21.84 -2.53 4.30
CA VAL A 144 -21.73 -1.43 3.35
C VAL A 144 -20.73 -0.43 3.93
N GLY A 145 -19.58 -0.33 3.27
CA GLY A 145 -18.48 0.51 3.71
C GLY A 145 -18.77 1.99 3.46
N GLN A 146 -19.20 2.35 2.25
CA GLN A 146 -19.47 3.74 1.89
C GLN A 146 -20.68 3.83 0.95
N SER A 147 -21.57 4.79 1.20
CA SER A 147 -22.73 5.08 0.34
C SER A 147 -22.53 6.29 -0.57
N SER A 148 -21.50 7.09 -0.29
CA SER A 148 -21.19 8.34 -1.01
C SER A 148 -19.80 8.27 -1.64
N THR A 149 -19.63 9.00 -2.75
CA THR A 149 -18.33 9.15 -3.43
C THR A 149 -17.43 10.21 -2.79
N ALA A 150 -17.84 10.82 -1.67
CA ALA A 150 -17.13 11.93 -1.02
C ALA A 150 -15.67 11.60 -0.62
N LEU A 151 -15.36 10.34 -0.29
CA LEU A 151 -14.00 9.91 0.04
C LEU A 151 -13.16 9.51 -1.17
N LEU A 152 -13.75 9.39 -2.37
CA LEU A 152 -13.03 9.01 -3.58
C LEU A 152 -11.83 9.94 -3.86
N PRO A 153 -11.95 11.29 -3.77
CA PRO A 153 -10.81 12.18 -3.96
C PRO A 153 -9.68 11.94 -2.96
N TYR A 154 -10.00 11.60 -1.71
CA TYR A 154 -9.01 11.29 -0.67
C TYR A 154 -8.20 10.04 -1.03
N PHE A 155 -8.85 8.95 -1.44
CA PHE A 155 -8.15 7.74 -1.86
C PHE A 155 -7.34 7.96 -3.14
N CYS A 156 -7.88 8.68 -4.12
CA CYS A 156 -7.15 9.05 -5.34
C CYS A 156 -5.89 9.88 -5.01
N PHE A 157 -6.01 10.84 -4.09
CA PHE A 157 -4.87 11.65 -3.64
C PHE A 157 -3.78 10.79 -3.02
N LEU A 158 -4.13 9.82 -2.16
CA LEU A 158 -3.14 8.92 -1.55
C LEU A 158 -2.41 8.07 -2.59
N ILE A 159 -3.10 7.54 -3.60
CA ILE A 159 -2.47 6.77 -4.68
C ILE A 159 -1.48 7.65 -5.44
N VAL A 160 -1.90 8.87 -5.82
CA VAL A 160 -1.03 9.83 -6.52
C VAL A 160 0.15 10.24 -5.64
N PHE A 161 -0.06 10.44 -4.34
CA PHE A 161 0.97 10.79 -3.38
C PHE A 161 2.06 9.69 -3.30
N VAL A 162 1.67 8.44 -3.05
CA VAL A 162 2.59 7.29 -3.01
C VAL A 162 3.33 7.13 -4.34
N GLY A 163 2.59 7.22 -5.45
CA GLY A 163 3.14 7.11 -6.81
C GLY A 163 4.15 8.20 -7.10
N THR A 164 3.90 9.43 -6.66
CA THR A 164 4.80 10.57 -6.82
C THR A 164 6.05 10.41 -5.95
N GLU A 165 5.92 10.01 -4.68
CA GLU A 165 7.06 9.76 -3.80
C GLU A 165 8.00 8.70 -4.39
N CYS A 166 7.46 7.54 -4.77
CA CYS A 166 8.24 6.44 -5.34
C CYS A 166 8.80 6.82 -6.72
N GLY A 167 8.00 7.47 -7.56
CA GLY A 167 8.36 7.89 -8.90
C GLY A 167 9.50 8.90 -8.91
N LEU A 168 9.44 9.96 -8.10
CA LEU A 168 10.51 10.96 -7.99
C LEU A 168 11.82 10.33 -7.49
N MET A 169 11.75 9.47 -6.46
CA MET A 169 12.92 8.75 -5.96
C MET A 169 13.51 7.82 -7.03
N ALA A 170 12.68 7.10 -7.77
CA ALA A 170 13.10 6.19 -8.83
C ALA A 170 13.74 6.94 -10.02
N VAL A 171 13.11 8.02 -10.49
CA VAL A 171 13.60 8.85 -11.59
C VAL A 171 14.92 9.50 -11.21
N HIS A 172 15.02 10.12 -10.04
CA HIS A 172 16.27 10.75 -9.59
C HIS A 172 17.39 9.72 -9.38
N CYS A 173 17.09 8.57 -8.77
CA CYS A 173 18.04 7.47 -8.64
C CYS A 173 18.54 6.99 -10.02
N SER A 174 17.64 6.81 -10.98
CA SER A 174 17.97 6.41 -12.34
C SER A 174 18.83 7.46 -13.05
N TRP A 175 18.46 8.73 -12.95
CA TRP A 175 19.23 9.84 -13.51
C TRP A 175 20.67 9.87 -12.99
N VAL A 176 20.83 9.73 -11.67
CA VAL A 176 22.16 9.68 -11.04
C VAL A 176 22.95 8.44 -11.49
N LEU A 177 22.29 7.30 -11.71
CA LEU A 177 22.97 6.07 -12.16
C LEU A 177 23.38 6.08 -13.64
N PHE A 178 22.56 6.68 -14.51
CA PHE A 178 22.77 6.64 -15.96
C PHE A 178 23.50 7.85 -16.51
N PHE A 179 23.16 9.06 -16.06
CA PHE A 179 23.63 10.30 -16.67
C PHE A 179 24.69 11.03 -15.85
N SER A 180 24.76 10.78 -14.53
CA SER A 180 25.75 11.44 -13.71
C SER A 180 27.15 10.83 -13.90
N THR A 181 28.05 11.60 -14.51
CA THR A 181 29.51 11.42 -14.48
C THR A 181 30.09 11.46 -13.05
N LEU A 182 29.29 11.78 -12.02
CA LEU A 182 29.71 11.81 -10.62
C LEU A 182 29.91 10.41 -9.99
N THR A 183 29.70 9.32 -10.73
CA THR A 183 29.96 7.94 -10.28
C THR A 183 31.42 7.49 -10.43
N ARG A 184 32.42 8.38 -10.24
CA ARG A 184 33.85 7.95 -10.20
C ARG A 184 34.16 6.93 -9.09
N LYS A 185 33.24 6.65 -8.16
CA LYS A 185 33.41 5.71 -7.03
C LYS A 185 32.78 4.32 -7.20
N LEU A 186 32.00 4.05 -8.26
CA LEU A 186 31.33 2.76 -8.44
C LEU A 186 32.01 1.94 -9.55
N SER A 187 32.46 0.72 -9.21
CA SER A 187 33.05 -0.18 -10.20
C SER A 187 32.06 -0.49 -11.33
N ARG A 188 32.57 -0.73 -12.55
CA ARG A 188 31.73 -1.15 -13.71
C ARG A 188 30.83 -2.34 -13.36
N ARG A 189 31.31 -3.26 -12.52
CA ARG A 189 30.57 -4.45 -12.07
C ARG A 189 29.38 -4.07 -11.18
N THR A 190 29.57 -3.15 -10.24
CA THR A 190 28.49 -2.68 -9.35
C THR A 190 27.45 -1.88 -10.13
N ARG A 191 27.86 -1.06 -11.09
CA ARG A 191 26.93 -0.34 -11.99
C ARG A 191 26.03 -1.30 -12.76
N ARG A 192 26.62 -2.35 -13.37
CA ARG A 192 25.88 -3.36 -14.11
C ARG A 192 24.87 -4.11 -13.23
N MET A 193 25.22 -4.39 -11.98
CA MET A 193 24.29 -5.01 -11.03
C MET A 193 23.14 -4.09 -10.62
N GLN A 194 23.40 -2.80 -10.40
CA GLN A 194 22.33 -1.86 -10.05
C GLN A 194 21.35 -1.63 -11.21
N VAL A 195 21.83 -1.55 -12.45
CA VAL A 195 20.96 -1.46 -13.64
C VAL A 195 20.07 -2.70 -13.78
N LYS A 196 20.66 -3.91 -13.66
CA LYS A 196 19.87 -5.16 -13.70
C LYS A 196 18.82 -5.22 -12.58
N PHE A 197 19.16 -4.72 -11.39
CA PHE A 197 18.24 -4.69 -10.27
C PHE A 197 17.09 -3.69 -10.47
N LEU A 198 17.36 -2.52 -11.07
CA LEU A 198 16.31 -1.55 -11.43
C LEU A 198 15.33 -2.16 -12.44
N PHE A 199 15.84 -2.83 -13.47
CA PHE A 199 15.00 -3.57 -14.42
C PHE A 199 14.20 -4.68 -13.74
N ALA A 200 14.79 -5.41 -12.80
CA ALA A 200 14.08 -6.43 -12.04
C ALA A 200 12.95 -5.84 -11.16
N LEU A 201 13.18 -4.69 -10.52
CA LEU A 201 12.14 -3.99 -9.77
C LEU A 201 11.00 -3.51 -10.67
N LEU A 202 11.32 -2.90 -11.82
CA LEU A 202 10.31 -2.47 -12.80
C LEU A 202 9.53 -3.67 -13.35
N ALA A 203 10.21 -4.78 -13.64
CA ALA A 203 9.56 -6.02 -14.08
C ALA A 203 8.70 -6.66 -12.98
N GLN A 204 9.11 -6.58 -11.71
CA GLN A 204 8.28 -7.05 -10.59
C GLN A 204 7.00 -6.23 -10.43
N VAL A 205 7.04 -4.93 -10.72
CA VAL A 205 5.85 -4.08 -10.76
C VAL A 205 4.96 -4.42 -11.97
N ASN A 206 5.55 -4.66 -13.15
CA ASN A 206 4.81 -4.98 -14.37
C ASN A 206 4.22 -6.40 -14.40
N ASN A 207 4.85 -7.37 -13.73
CA ASN A 207 4.37 -8.76 -13.68
C ASN A 207 3.33 -9.01 -12.57
N ALA A 208 2.88 -7.96 -11.86
CA ALA A 208 1.79 -8.05 -10.90
C ALA A 208 0.39 -7.87 -11.55
N GLU A 209 0.32 -7.74 -12.88
CA GLU A 209 -0.93 -7.55 -13.66
C GLU A 209 -1.37 -8.79 -14.47
N VAL A 210 -1.02 -10.02 -14.06
CA VAL A 210 -1.52 -11.25 -14.72
C VAL A 210 -2.15 -12.21 -13.73
#